data_AF-A0A1G5QSC2-F1
#
_entry.id   AF-A0A1G5QSC2-F1
#
_cell.length_a   1.000
_cell.length_b   1.000
_cell.length_c   1.000
_cell.angle_alpha   90.00
_cell.angle_beta   90.00
_cell.angle_gamma   90.00
#
_symmetry.space_group_name_H-M   'P 1'
#
loop_
_entity.id
_entity.type
_entity.pdbx_description
1 polymer ?
#
loop_
_entity_poly.entity_id
_entity_poly.type
_entity_poly.pdbx_seq_one_letter_code
_entity_poly.pdbx_strand_id
1 'polypeptide(L)'
;MSEKENEKWLSSVLPLHRRLTESVVTIIENVLKAKSVDFLAVSGRTKEKTSALEKIERKGYRNPQKQMTDLSGVRVILYFESDVNKASEIIDEAFEIDPKNSLNQDDLMSTDQIGYRSVHFVCGLGNGRTGLPEFSDLAGLQFEIQVRTVLQHAWAELAHDRNYKFSGKLPKRVERQLYLYAGMLEIADRGFDDVSKEIDKYIESVERKSDLGELDVEIDSISLPRYVRKWCEENGIEIDFPTYHLDELVKELHQFGIHTLAELDKVVPPTYAEVFKREKHDSNIFGVVRDWMLIHDWKRFAKNVERNWCVSYEEEENLFHHFFSAPEFAEFHSVFCPEEVVDEEFGDESHE
;
A
#
# COMPACT_ATOMS: atom_id res chain seq x y z
N MET A 1 10.35 -11.82 -44.87
CA MET A 1 10.16 -10.38 -45.17
C MET A 1 11.53 -9.75 -45.30
N SER A 2 11.73 -8.89 -46.28
CA SER A 2 12.91 -8.04 -46.40
C SER A 2 12.95 -7.00 -45.27
N GLU A 3 14.13 -6.48 -44.98
CA GLU A 3 14.33 -5.44 -43.95
C GLU A 3 13.44 -4.21 -44.19
N LYS A 4 13.32 -3.75 -45.45
CA LYS A 4 12.42 -2.65 -45.84
C LYS A 4 10.95 -2.94 -45.58
N GLU A 5 10.50 -4.19 -45.75
CA GLU A 5 9.12 -4.59 -45.44
C GLU A 5 8.86 -4.58 -43.94
N ASN A 6 9.83 -5.03 -43.12
CA ASN A 6 9.74 -4.99 -41.66
C ASN A 6 9.70 -3.54 -41.16
N GLU A 7 10.53 -2.66 -41.72
CA GLU A 7 10.52 -1.24 -41.38
C GLU A 7 9.18 -0.56 -41.67
N LYS A 8 8.61 -0.85 -42.86
CA LYS A 8 7.32 -0.28 -43.26
C LYS A 8 6.19 -0.78 -42.35
N TRP A 9 6.19 -2.07 -42.04
CA TRP A 9 5.22 -2.67 -41.11
C TRP A 9 5.33 -2.06 -39.71
N LEU A 10 6.53 -1.98 -39.13
CA LEU A 10 6.73 -1.37 -37.81
C LEU A 10 6.26 0.09 -37.78
N SER A 11 6.59 0.87 -38.81
CA SER A 11 6.13 2.25 -38.92
C SER A 11 4.60 2.38 -38.98
N SER A 12 3.88 1.39 -39.53
CA SER A 12 2.42 1.41 -39.52
C SER A 12 1.78 0.95 -38.20
N VAL A 13 2.37 -0.01 -37.50
CA VAL A 13 1.74 -0.60 -36.29
C VAL A 13 2.16 0.05 -34.98
N LEU A 14 3.35 0.66 -34.90
CA LEU A 14 3.85 1.27 -33.66
C LEU A 14 2.92 2.36 -33.09
N PRO A 15 2.27 3.24 -33.88
CA PRO A 15 1.31 4.20 -33.35
C PRO A 15 0.13 3.53 -32.62
N LEU A 16 -0.39 2.41 -33.16
CA LEU A 16 -1.47 1.65 -32.52
C LEU A 16 -0.97 0.97 -31.24
N HIS A 17 0.25 0.42 -31.27
CA HIS A 17 0.87 -0.17 -30.07
C HIS A 17 1.15 0.86 -28.97
N ARG A 18 1.42 2.13 -29.28
CA ARG A 18 1.52 3.19 -28.26
C ARG A 18 0.19 3.41 -27.55
N ARG A 19 -0.89 3.59 -28.33
CA ARG A 19 -2.25 3.71 -27.78
C ARG A 19 -2.67 2.47 -26.99
N LEU A 20 -2.34 1.28 -27.48
CA LEU A 20 -2.59 0.02 -26.78
C LEU A 20 -1.87 -0.02 -25.44
N THR A 21 -0.57 0.32 -25.40
CA THR A 21 0.21 0.33 -24.17
C THR A 21 -0.39 1.27 -23.12
N GLU A 22 -0.72 2.52 -23.50
CA GLU A 22 -1.34 3.49 -22.60
C GLU A 22 -2.69 3.00 -22.07
N SER A 23 -3.52 2.45 -22.97
CA SER A 23 -4.84 1.92 -22.61
C SER A 23 -4.74 0.74 -21.63
N VAL A 24 -3.83 -0.20 -21.90
CA VAL A 24 -3.64 -1.39 -21.05
C VAL A 24 -3.13 -1.00 -19.66
N VAL A 25 -2.22 -0.03 -19.55
CA VAL A 25 -1.77 0.50 -18.25
C VAL A 25 -2.97 1.00 -17.44
N THR A 26 -3.78 1.88 -18.02
CA THR A 26 -4.98 2.42 -17.33
C THR A 26 -5.98 1.33 -16.97
N ILE A 27 -6.20 0.34 -17.86
CA ILE A 27 -7.08 -0.78 -17.57
C ILE A 27 -6.56 -1.58 -16.37
N ILE A 28 -5.28 -1.94 -16.36
CA ILE A 28 -4.65 -2.74 -15.28
C ILE A 28 -4.75 -2.00 -13.95
N GLU A 29 -4.38 -0.72 -13.90
CA GLU A 29 -4.48 0.09 -12.67
C GLU A 29 -5.92 0.08 -12.12
N ASN A 30 -6.91 0.25 -12.99
CA ASN A 30 -8.31 0.30 -12.57
C ASN A 30 -8.83 -1.06 -12.09
N VAL A 31 -8.48 -2.17 -12.75
CA VAL A 31 -8.93 -3.49 -12.30
C VAL A 31 -8.25 -3.92 -10.99
N LEU A 32 -6.98 -3.57 -10.78
CA LEU A 32 -6.28 -3.84 -9.52
C LEU A 32 -6.90 -3.03 -8.37
N LYS A 33 -7.14 -1.72 -8.57
CA LYS A 33 -7.81 -0.86 -7.58
C LYS A 33 -9.22 -1.36 -7.24
N ALA A 34 -10.00 -1.74 -8.26
CA ALA A 34 -11.36 -2.24 -8.06
C ALA A 34 -11.42 -3.55 -7.25
N LYS A 35 -10.32 -4.30 -7.23
CA LYS A 35 -10.16 -5.55 -6.47
C LYS A 35 -9.34 -5.37 -5.19
N SER A 36 -9.05 -4.13 -4.80
CA SER A 36 -8.25 -3.78 -3.60
C SER A 36 -6.89 -4.47 -3.57
N VAL A 37 -6.21 -4.55 -4.72
CA VAL A 37 -4.82 -5.02 -4.79
C VAL A 37 -3.89 -3.83 -4.89
N ASP A 38 -3.09 -3.63 -3.85
CA ASP A 38 -2.10 -2.57 -3.79
C ASP A 38 -0.92 -2.88 -4.72
N PHE A 39 -0.40 -1.83 -5.37
CA PHE A 39 0.74 -1.92 -6.26
C PHE A 39 1.65 -0.71 -6.07
N LEU A 40 2.96 -0.92 -6.24
CA LEU A 40 3.93 0.16 -6.25
C LEU A 40 3.82 0.98 -7.53
N ALA A 41 3.75 0.31 -8.68
CA ALA A 41 3.66 0.97 -9.97
C ALA A 41 3.13 0.04 -11.07
N VAL A 42 2.36 0.61 -12.00
CA VAL A 42 2.07 0.02 -13.30
C VAL A 42 2.71 0.92 -14.36
N SER A 43 3.56 0.35 -15.21
CA SER A 43 4.27 1.13 -16.23
C SER A 43 4.23 0.45 -17.59
N GLY A 44 4.02 1.24 -18.64
CA GLY A 44 3.95 0.77 -20.01
C GLY A 44 5.13 1.26 -20.84
N ARG A 45 5.63 0.41 -21.72
CA ARG A 45 6.64 0.78 -22.73
C ARG A 45 6.29 0.14 -24.06
N THR A 46 6.16 0.98 -25.08
CA THR A 46 6.17 0.52 -26.48
C THR A 46 7.62 0.42 -26.97
N LYS A 47 7.95 -0.67 -27.65
CA LYS A 47 9.30 -0.93 -28.15
C LYS A 47 9.68 0.06 -29.24
N GLU A 48 10.91 0.56 -29.21
CA GLU A 48 11.44 1.41 -30.26
C GLU A 48 11.66 0.62 -31.57
N LYS A 49 11.49 1.30 -32.71
CA LYS A 49 11.60 0.68 -34.04
C LYS A 49 12.95 -0.01 -34.23
N THR A 50 14.04 0.65 -33.84
CA THR A 50 15.41 0.12 -33.94
C THR A 50 15.56 -1.17 -33.12
N SER A 51 15.16 -1.15 -31.85
CA SER A 51 15.20 -2.34 -30.99
C SER A 51 14.29 -3.47 -31.46
N ALA A 52 13.17 -3.15 -32.14
CA ALA A 52 12.31 -4.16 -32.75
C ALA A 52 12.99 -4.83 -33.95
N LEU A 53 13.63 -4.07 -34.84
CA LEU A 53 14.40 -4.60 -35.97
C LEU A 53 15.55 -5.49 -35.51
N GLU A 54 16.34 -5.03 -34.53
CA GLU A 54 17.42 -5.82 -33.92
C GLU A 54 16.89 -7.14 -33.33
N LYS A 55 15.71 -7.11 -32.69
CA LYS A 55 15.10 -8.32 -32.15
C LYS A 55 14.65 -9.29 -33.25
N ILE A 56 14.09 -8.78 -34.35
CA ILE A 56 13.69 -9.59 -35.52
C ILE A 56 14.90 -10.34 -36.07
N GLU A 57 16.01 -9.64 -36.28
CA GLU A 57 17.24 -10.21 -36.81
C GLU A 57 17.83 -11.23 -35.81
N ARG A 58 18.01 -10.84 -34.56
CA ARG A 58 18.59 -11.69 -33.51
C ARG A 58 17.81 -12.98 -33.29
N LYS A 59 16.48 -12.94 -33.37
CA LYS A 59 15.61 -14.12 -33.18
C LYS A 59 15.30 -14.86 -34.48
N GLY A 60 15.73 -14.34 -35.64
CA GLY A 60 15.51 -14.96 -36.94
C GLY A 60 14.02 -15.14 -37.28
N TYR A 61 13.17 -14.18 -36.92
CA TYR A 61 11.72 -14.29 -37.14
C TYR A 61 11.39 -14.32 -38.64
N ARG A 62 10.73 -15.41 -39.06
CA ARG A 62 10.27 -15.59 -40.45
C ARG A 62 9.01 -14.78 -40.73
N ASN A 63 8.15 -14.63 -39.72
CA ASN A 63 6.96 -13.80 -39.76
C ASN A 63 6.88 -12.93 -38.49
N PRO A 64 7.61 -11.80 -38.46
CA PRO A 64 7.63 -10.89 -37.31
C PRO A 64 6.24 -10.44 -36.85
N GLN A 65 5.28 -10.30 -37.78
CA GLN A 65 3.92 -9.85 -37.50
C GLN A 65 3.15 -10.79 -36.56
N LYS A 66 3.47 -12.08 -36.59
CA LYS A 66 2.85 -13.11 -35.73
C LYS A 66 3.74 -13.55 -34.57
N GLN A 67 5.04 -13.26 -34.64
CA GLN A 67 6.05 -13.77 -33.68
C GLN A 67 6.51 -12.69 -32.69
N MET A 68 6.26 -11.42 -32.98
CA MET A 68 6.62 -10.30 -32.10
C MET A 68 5.44 -9.96 -31.18
N THR A 69 5.50 -10.47 -29.95
CA THR A 69 4.43 -10.29 -28.95
C THR A 69 4.66 -9.12 -27.99
N ASP A 70 5.89 -8.59 -27.92
CA ASP A 70 6.33 -7.56 -26.96
C ASP A 70 6.56 -6.18 -27.61
N LEU A 71 5.79 -5.84 -28.66
CA LEU A 71 5.79 -4.46 -29.17
C LEU A 71 5.19 -3.50 -28.15
N SER A 72 4.17 -3.94 -27.42
CA SER A 72 3.62 -3.29 -26.24
C SER A 72 3.97 -4.15 -25.03
N GLY A 73 4.72 -3.59 -24.08
CA GLY A 73 5.07 -4.24 -22.82
C GLY A 73 4.54 -3.43 -21.64
N VAL A 74 3.93 -4.10 -20.67
CA VAL A 74 3.45 -3.50 -19.42
C VAL A 74 4.08 -4.23 -18.24
N ARG A 75 4.47 -3.49 -17.21
CA ARG A 75 5.04 -4.02 -15.98
C ARG A 75 4.13 -3.64 -14.82
N VAL A 76 3.78 -4.64 -14.03
CA VAL A 76 3.02 -4.50 -12.79
C VAL A 76 3.97 -4.84 -11.64
N ILE A 77 4.27 -3.85 -10.82
CA ILE A 77 5.21 -3.96 -9.70
C ILE A 77 4.40 -3.91 -8.41
N LEU A 78 4.44 -5.02 -7.66
CA LEU A 78 3.67 -5.27 -6.44
C LEU A 78 4.61 -5.36 -5.24
N TYR A 79 4.06 -5.25 -4.03
CA TYR A 79 4.87 -5.30 -2.82
C TYR A 79 5.28 -6.74 -2.47
N PHE A 80 4.32 -7.67 -2.50
CA PHE A 80 4.51 -9.03 -2.01
C PHE A 80 4.20 -10.11 -3.06
N GLU A 81 4.71 -11.32 -2.82
CA GLU A 81 4.52 -12.47 -3.71
C GLU A 81 3.07 -12.95 -3.72
N SER A 82 2.35 -12.86 -2.59
CA SER A 82 0.92 -13.17 -2.53
C SER A 82 0.09 -12.26 -3.45
N ASP A 83 0.45 -10.99 -3.56
CA ASP A 83 -0.23 -10.06 -4.46
C ASP A 83 0.10 -10.31 -5.93
N VAL A 84 1.29 -10.83 -6.25
CA VAL A 84 1.62 -11.30 -7.62
C VAL A 84 0.64 -12.36 -8.08
N ASN A 85 0.26 -13.30 -7.20
CA ASN A 85 -0.72 -14.33 -7.52
C ASN A 85 -2.12 -13.73 -7.70
N LYS A 86 -2.59 -12.87 -6.79
CA LYS A 86 -3.88 -12.19 -6.91
C LYS A 86 -3.97 -11.37 -8.20
N ALA A 87 -2.93 -10.58 -8.50
CA ALA A 87 -2.87 -9.77 -9.71
C ALA A 87 -2.85 -10.63 -10.98
N SER A 88 -2.17 -11.77 -10.94
CA SER A 88 -2.15 -12.74 -12.04
C SER A 88 -3.53 -13.30 -12.36
N GLU A 89 -4.31 -13.66 -11.33
CA GLU A 89 -5.70 -14.09 -11.48
C GLU A 89 -6.58 -12.97 -12.06
N ILE A 90 -6.44 -11.73 -11.56
CA ILE A 90 -7.18 -10.57 -12.07
C ILE A 90 -6.84 -10.32 -13.55
N ILE A 91 -5.58 -10.47 -13.94
CA ILE A 91 -5.12 -10.30 -15.32
C ILE A 91 -5.70 -11.40 -16.23
N ASP A 92 -5.72 -12.65 -15.77
CA ASP A 92 -6.30 -13.80 -16.48
C ASP A 92 -7.79 -13.60 -16.73
N GLU A 93 -8.53 -13.08 -15.74
CA GLU A 93 -9.94 -12.70 -15.89
C GLU A 93 -10.14 -11.48 -16.80
N ALA A 94 -9.22 -10.52 -16.73
CA ALA A 94 -9.38 -9.24 -17.40
C ALA A 94 -9.05 -9.30 -18.90
N PHE A 95 -8.20 -10.20 -19.37
CA PHE A 95 -7.69 -10.19 -20.75
C PHE A 95 -7.77 -11.55 -21.44
N GLU A 96 -7.68 -11.54 -22.77
CA GLU A 96 -7.58 -12.79 -23.53
C GLU A 96 -6.12 -13.27 -23.51
N ILE A 97 -5.82 -14.26 -22.68
CA ILE A 97 -4.46 -14.82 -22.56
C ILE A 97 -4.14 -15.72 -23.75
N ASP A 98 -2.88 -15.67 -24.22
CA ASP A 98 -2.29 -16.64 -25.14
C ASP A 98 -1.38 -17.60 -24.35
N PRO A 99 -1.89 -18.77 -23.89
CA PRO A 99 -1.15 -19.65 -23.01
C PRO A 99 0.12 -20.24 -23.65
N LYS A 100 0.22 -20.22 -24.99
CA LYS A 100 1.39 -20.76 -25.70
C LYS A 100 2.60 -19.83 -25.61
N ASN A 101 2.34 -18.53 -25.49
CA ASN A 101 3.36 -17.50 -25.45
C ASN A 101 3.51 -16.87 -24.06
N SER A 102 2.55 -17.07 -23.16
CA SER A 102 2.69 -16.79 -21.73
C SER A 102 3.70 -17.75 -21.10
N LEU A 103 4.52 -17.22 -20.19
CA LEU A 103 5.60 -17.94 -19.53
C LEU A 103 5.51 -17.65 -18.04
N ASN A 104 5.17 -18.67 -17.25
CA ASN A 104 5.51 -18.63 -15.84
C ASN A 104 6.96 -19.10 -15.70
N GLN A 105 7.86 -18.20 -15.32
CA GLN A 105 9.27 -18.55 -15.19
C GLN A 105 9.54 -19.57 -14.07
N ASP A 106 8.61 -19.74 -13.15
CA ASP A 106 8.67 -20.74 -12.08
C ASP A 106 8.60 -22.17 -12.63
N ASP A 107 7.88 -22.39 -13.73
CA ASP A 107 7.73 -23.72 -14.35
C ASP A 107 8.96 -24.14 -15.18
N LEU A 108 9.87 -23.21 -15.47
CA LEU A 108 10.99 -23.40 -16.41
C LEU A 108 12.35 -23.58 -15.75
N MET A 109 12.48 -23.27 -14.46
CA MET A 109 13.73 -23.46 -13.73
C MET A 109 13.77 -24.85 -13.10
N SER A 110 14.88 -25.56 -13.33
CA SER A 110 15.19 -26.76 -12.58
C SER A 110 15.50 -26.39 -11.11
N THR A 111 15.21 -27.31 -10.18
CA THR A 111 15.34 -27.09 -8.72
C THR A 111 16.76 -26.68 -8.26
N ASP A 112 17.76 -26.81 -9.12
CA ASP A 112 19.17 -26.49 -8.89
C ASP A 112 19.59 -25.11 -9.43
N GLN A 113 18.67 -24.35 -10.03
CA GLN A 113 18.96 -23.00 -10.51
C GLN A 113 18.31 -21.94 -9.63
N ILE A 114 19.08 -20.91 -9.28
CA ILE A 114 18.61 -19.74 -8.55
C ILE A 114 18.51 -18.60 -9.56
N GLY A 115 17.30 -18.14 -9.81
CA GLY A 115 16.99 -17.08 -10.75
C GLY A 115 15.76 -16.36 -10.25
N TYR A 116 15.68 -15.07 -10.55
CA TYR A 116 14.71 -14.22 -9.90
C TYR A 116 13.53 -13.94 -10.82
N ARG A 117 12.35 -14.25 -10.27
CA ARG A 117 11.17 -14.72 -11.00
C ARG A 117 10.33 -13.57 -11.53
N SER A 118 9.54 -13.86 -12.56
CA SER A 118 8.47 -12.98 -13.02
C SER A 118 7.46 -13.79 -13.79
N VAL A 119 6.19 -13.47 -13.59
CA VAL A 119 5.09 -14.04 -14.38
C VAL A 119 4.90 -13.19 -15.63
N HIS A 120 4.98 -13.82 -16.80
CA HIS A 120 4.84 -13.13 -18.09
C HIS A 120 3.57 -13.63 -18.78
N PHE A 121 2.65 -12.71 -19.04
CA PHE A 121 1.45 -12.98 -19.80
C PHE A 121 1.56 -12.35 -21.19
N VAL A 122 1.26 -13.13 -22.23
CA VAL A 122 0.97 -12.56 -23.56
C VAL A 122 -0.54 -12.50 -23.72
N CYS A 123 -1.05 -11.30 -23.99
CA CYS A 123 -2.48 -10.99 -23.92
C CYS A 123 -2.96 -10.29 -25.19
N GLY A 124 -4.26 -10.42 -25.47
CA GLY A 124 -5.06 -9.52 -26.29
C GLY A 124 -6.13 -8.82 -25.45
N LEU A 125 -6.71 -7.74 -25.97
CA LEU A 125 -7.77 -6.99 -25.26
C LEU A 125 -9.07 -7.79 -25.05
N GLY A 126 -9.27 -8.86 -25.83
CA GLY A 126 -10.47 -9.68 -25.84
C GLY A 126 -11.65 -9.04 -26.57
N ASN A 127 -12.57 -9.88 -27.06
CA ASN A 127 -13.73 -9.46 -27.87
C ASN A 127 -14.66 -8.46 -27.17
N GLY A 128 -14.73 -8.50 -25.84
CA GLY A 128 -15.57 -7.58 -25.06
C GLY A 128 -15.11 -6.12 -25.19
N ARG A 129 -13.81 -5.86 -25.06
CA ARG A 129 -13.27 -4.50 -25.20
C ARG A 129 -13.12 -4.08 -26.65
N THR A 130 -12.69 -4.98 -27.54
CA THR A 130 -12.52 -4.64 -28.97
C THR A 130 -13.85 -4.38 -29.69
N GLY A 131 -14.98 -4.77 -29.10
CA GLY A 131 -16.32 -4.37 -29.54
C GLY A 131 -16.68 -2.91 -29.24
N LEU A 132 -15.93 -2.24 -28.35
CA LEU A 132 -16.13 -0.83 -28.03
C LEU A 132 -15.47 0.06 -29.10
N PRO A 133 -16.12 1.17 -29.53
CA PRO A 133 -15.60 2.02 -30.61
C PRO A 133 -14.16 2.49 -30.40
N GLU A 134 -13.79 2.84 -29.17
CA GLU A 134 -12.48 3.37 -28.79
C GLU A 134 -11.33 2.35 -28.89
N PHE A 135 -11.64 1.05 -28.89
CA PHE A 135 -10.67 -0.06 -28.97
C PHE A 135 -10.80 -0.89 -30.25
N SER A 136 -11.73 -0.53 -31.14
CA SER A 136 -12.02 -1.28 -32.37
C SER A 136 -10.80 -1.41 -33.29
N ASP A 137 -9.94 -0.39 -33.33
CA ASP A 137 -8.71 -0.37 -34.11
C ASP A 137 -7.51 -1.05 -33.42
N LEU A 138 -7.67 -1.48 -32.17
CA LEU A 138 -6.68 -2.25 -31.42
C LEU A 138 -6.94 -3.76 -31.46
N ALA A 139 -8.01 -4.18 -32.14
CA ALA A 139 -8.39 -5.58 -32.25
C ALA A 139 -7.28 -6.44 -32.88
N GLY A 140 -6.99 -7.59 -32.26
CA GLY A 140 -5.98 -8.54 -32.73
C GLY A 140 -4.53 -8.14 -32.45
N LEU A 141 -4.28 -6.99 -31.81
CA LEU A 141 -2.95 -6.65 -31.31
C LEU A 141 -2.66 -7.42 -30.01
N GLN A 142 -1.42 -7.87 -29.87
CA GLN A 142 -0.92 -8.53 -28.66
C GLN A 142 -0.02 -7.60 -27.85
N PHE A 143 0.04 -7.84 -26.55
CA PHE A 143 0.93 -7.16 -25.62
C PHE A 143 1.42 -8.14 -24.54
N GLU A 144 2.57 -7.84 -23.95
CA GLU A 144 3.16 -8.61 -22.87
C GLU A 144 2.96 -7.89 -21.53
N ILE A 145 2.47 -8.58 -20.50
CA ILE A 145 2.41 -8.09 -19.13
C ILE A 145 3.44 -8.87 -18.30
N GLN A 146 4.29 -8.16 -17.57
CA GLN A 146 5.24 -8.72 -16.62
C GLN A 146 4.80 -8.35 -15.21
N VAL A 147 4.42 -9.34 -14.42
CA VAL A 147 4.00 -9.18 -13.02
C VAL A 147 5.17 -9.58 -12.11
N ARG A 148 5.54 -8.69 -11.17
CA ARG A 148 6.73 -8.82 -10.32
C ARG A 148 6.54 -8.16 -8.96
N THR A 149 7.30 -8.61 -7.96
CA THR A 149 7.54 -7.85 -6.72
C THR A 149 8.51 -6.67 -6.95
N VAL A 150 8.58 -5.75 -5.99
CA VAL A 150 9.56 -4.63 -5.99
C VAL A 150 10.99 -5.16 -6.09
N LEU A 151 11.32 -6.16 -5.28
CA LEU A 151 12.65 -6.73 -5.29
C LEU A 151 12.89 -7.39 -6.65
N GLN A 152 11.94 -8.19 -7.18
CA GLN A 152 11.99 -8.80 -8.52
C GLN A 152 12.27 -7.80 -9.63
N HIS A 153 11.63 -6.64 -9.57
CA HIS A 153 11.90 -5.55 -10.47
C HIS A 153 13.33 -5.02 -10.32
N ALA A 154 13.78 -4.72 -9.09
CA ALA A 154 15.11 -4.17 -8.82
C ALA A 154 16.23 -5.10 -9.32
N TRP A 155 16.13 -6.39 -9.04
CA TRP A 155 17.06 -7.38 -9.57
C TRP A 155 17.08 -7.42 -11.09
N ALA A 156 15.89 -7.46 -11.72
CA ALA A 156 15.81 -7.59 -13.17
C ALA A 156 16.44 -6.39 -13.87
N GLU A 157 16.24 -5.18 -13.35
CA GLU A 157 16.90 -3.98 -13.86
C GLU A 157 18.43 -4.09 -13.67
N LEU A 158 18.92 -4.51 -12.50
CA LEU A 158 20.37 -4.69 -12.24
C LEU A 158 21.02 -5.77 -13.14
N ALA A 159 20.33 -6.90 -13.32
CA ALA A 159 20.81 -8.02 -14.12
C ALA A 159 20.78 -7.69 -15.61
N HIS A 160 19.72 -7.03 -16.07
CA HIS A 160 19.57 -6.61 -17.46
C HIS A 160 20.60 -5.54 -17.85
N ASP A 161 20.80 -4.51 -17.01
CA ASP A 161 21.78 -3.45 -17.30
C ASP A 161 23.20 -3.99 -17.43
N ARG A 162 23.57 -4.96 -16.57
CA ARG A 162 24.90 -5.59 -16.63
C ARG A 162 25.01 -6.54 -17.81
N ASN A 163 24.06 -7.44 -18.03
CA ASN A 163 24.12 -8.34 -19.20
C ASN A 163 24.08 -7.59 -20.55
N TYR A 164 23.47 -6.40 -20.60
CA TYR A 164 23.46 -5.58 -21.81
C TYR A 164 24.78 -4.83 -22.03
N LYS A 165 25.38 -4.25 -20.96
CA LYS A 165 26.67 -3.54 -21.05
C LYS A 165 27.86 -4.49 -21.22
N PHE A 166 27.77 -5.71 -20.71
CA PHE A 166 28.74 -6.78 -20.94
C PHE A 166 28.23 -7.66 -22.08
N SER A 167 28.62 -7.34 -23.32
CA SER A 167 28.29 -8.10 -24.54
C SER A 167 28.86 -9.54 -24.59
N GLY A 168 29.10 -10.18 -23.44
CA GLY A 168 29.62 -11.53 -23.28
C GLY A 168 29.22 -12.18 -21.95
N LYS A 169 29.61 -13.45 -21.74
CA LYS A 169 29.40 -14.15 -20.46
C LYS A 169 30.19 -13.47 -19.35
N LEU A 170 29.53 -13.19 -18.22
CA LEU A 170 30.19 -12.71 -17.01
C LEU A 170 31.26 -13.71 -16.53
N PRO A 171 32.35 -13.27 -15.87
CA PRO A 171 33.27 -14.18 -15.22
C PRO A 171 32.52 -15.06 -14.20
N LYS A 172 32.80 -16.37 -14.18
CA LYS A 172 32.09 -17.35 -13.32
C LYS A 172 31.97 -16.92 -11.85
N ARG A 173 32.98 -16.23 -11.30
CA ARG A 173 32.95 -15.70 -9.93
C ARG A 173 31.86 -14.64 -9.74
N VAL A 174 31.72 -13.72 -10.71
CA VAL A 174 30.73 -12.65 -10.69
C VAL A 174 29.33 -13.21 -10.94
N GLU A 175 29.20 -14.13 -11.88
CA GLU A 175 27.95 -14.87 -12.15
C GLU A 175 27.48 -15.63 -10.90
N ARG A 176 28.38 -16.32 -10.19
CA ARG A 176 28.04 -16.97 -8.91
C ARG A 176 27.59 -15.97 -7.85
N GLN A 177 28.24 -14.82 -7.73
CA GLN A 177 27.82 -13.77 -6.78
C GLN A 177 26.44 -13.23 -7.13
N LEU A 178 26.17 -13.02 -8.42
CA LEU A 178 24.87 -12.62 -8.93
C LEU A 178 23.81 -13.62 -8.42
N TYR A 179 23.98 -14.92 -8.68
CA TYR A 179 23.03 -15.94 -8.21
C TYR A 179 22.85 -16.01 -6.69
N LEU A 180 23.90 -15.75 -5.90
CA LEU A 180 23.77 -15.68 -4.44
C LEU A 180 22.89 -14.50 -3.99
N TYR A 181 23.03 -13.33 -4.62
CA TYR A 181 22.17 -12.19 -4.33
C TYR A 181 20.73 -12.40 -4.80
N ALA A 182 20.51 -13.07 -5.93
CA ALA A 182 19.16 -13.48 -6.35
C ALA A 182 18.49 -14.34 -5.27
N GLY A 183 19.21 -15.34 -4.73
CA GLY A 183 18.70 -16.19 -3.66
C GLY A 183 18.43 -15.44 -2.36
N MET A 184 19.28 -14.46 -2.01
CA MET A 184 19.04 -13.60 -0.85
C MET A 184 17.77 -12.75 -1.02
N LEU A 185 17.55 -12.18 -2.20
CA LEU A 185 16.35 -11.41 -2.49
C LEU A 185 15.09 -12.28 -2.47
N GLU A 186 15.18 -13.53 -2.93
CA GLU A 186 14.06 -14.49 -2.86
C GLU A 186 13.69 -14.84 -1.41
N ILE A 187 14.70 -15.02 -0.54
CA ILE A 187 14.46 -15.22 0.89
C ILE A 187 13.81 -13.97 1.51
N ALA A 188 14.27 -12.79 1.14
CA ALA A 188 13.73 -11.54 1.64
C ALA A 188 12.26 -11.32 1.21
N ASP A 189 11.94 -11.55 -0.07
CA ASP A 189 10.55 -11.46 -0.58
C ASP A 189 9.61 -12.36 0.23
N ARG A 190 9.99 -13.64 0.44
CA ARG A 190 9.19 -14.57 1.24
C ARG A 190 9.02 -14.10 2.68
N GLY A 191 10.10 -13.64 3.31
CA GLY A 191 10.05 -13.14 4.67
C GLY A 191 9.12 -11.94 4.82
N PHE A 192 9.13 -11.01 3.86
CA PHE A 192 8.21 -9.88 3.87
C PHE A 192 6.76 -10.29 3.61
N ASP A 193 6.52 -11.22 2.69
CA ASP A 193 5.19 -11.77 2.41
C ASP A 193 4.61 -12.52 3.64
N ASP A 194 5.44 -13.27 4.36
CA ASP A 194 5.06 -13.97 5.59
C ASP A 194 4.70 -12.98 6.71
N VAL A 195 5.52 -11.94 6.93
CA VAL A 195 5.22 -10.88 7.91
C VAL A 195 3.92 -10.15 7.56
N SER A 196 3.68 -9.83 6.28
CA SER A 196 2.43 -9.20 5.84
C SER A 196 1.21 -10.08 6.18
N LYS A 197 1.29 -11.39 5.89
CA LYS A 197 0.21 -12.34 6.22
C LYS A 197 -0.01 -12.48 7.72
N GLU A 198 1.04 -12.39 8.53
CA GLU A 198 0.93 -12.41 9.99
C GLU A 198 0.23 -11.16 10.52
N ILE A 199 0.56 -9.98 9.97
CA ILE A 199 -0.12 -8.72 10.29
C ILE A 199 -1.60 -8.81 9.92
N ASP A 200 -1.94 -9.28 8.72
CA ASP A 200 -3.33 -9.44 8.28
C ASP A 200 -4.12 -10.38 9.20
N LYS A 201 -3.53 -11.53 9.57
CA LYS A 201 -4.14 -12.47 10.51
C LYS A 201 -4.33 -11.86 11.90
N TYR A 202 -3.36 -11.06 12.36
CA TYR A 202 -3.48 -10.36 13.63
C TYR A 202 -4.64 -9.37 13.59
N ILE A 203 -4.73 -8.56 12.54
CA ILE A 203 -5.84 -7.63 12.30
C ILE A 203 -7.19 -8.36 12.35
N GLU A 204 -7.35 -9.46 11.59
CA GLU A 204 -8.57 -10.28 11.60
C GLU A 204 -8.87 -10.91 12.97
N SER A 205 -7.83 -11.21 13.76
CA SER A 205 -8.00 -11.76 15.11
C SER A 205 -8.49 -10.70 16.09
N VAL A 206 -7.98 -9.48 15.98
CA VAL A 206 -8.40 -8.32 16.79
C VAL A 206 -9.84 -7.94 16.43
N GLU A 207 -10.21 -7.97 15.15
CA GLU A 207 -11.60 -7.79 14.70
C GLU A 207 -12.56 -8.77 15.36
N ARG A 208 -12.26 -10.07 15.25
CA ARG A 208 -13.11 -11.12 15.83
C ARG A 208 -13.23 -11.02 17.34
N LYS A 209 -12.13 -10.72 18.04
CA LYS A 209 -12.15 -10.54 19.50
C LYS A 209 -12.99 -9.33 19.90
N SER A 210 -12.86 -8.21 19.19
CA SER A 210 -13.69 -7.02 19.40
C SER A 210 -15.18 -7.32 19.20
N ASP A 211 -15.54 -8.05 18.15
CA ASP A 211 -16.93 -8.45 17.89
C ASP A 211 -17.51 -9.35 18.98
N LEU A 212 -16.67 -10.21 19.57
CA LEU A 212 -17.03 -11.09 20.68
C LEU A 212 -17.01 -10.39 22.06
N GLY A 213 -16.60 -9.11 22.12
CA GLY A 213 -16.45 -8.36 23.37
C GLY A 213 -15.27 -8.83 24.22
N GLU A 214 -14.31 -9.55 23.64
CA GLU A 214 -13.07 -9.95 24.30
C GLU A 214 -12.10 -8.77 24.32
N LEU A 215 -12.02 -8.08 25.46
CA LEU A 215 -11.18 -6.89 25.64
C LEU A 215 -9.77 -7.21 26.19
N ASP A 216 -9.42 -8.48 26.39
CA ASP A 216 -8.06 -8.91 26.78
C ASP A 216 -7.13 -8.93 25.55
N VAL A 217 -6.96 -7.75 24.95
CA VAL A 217 -6.16 -7.47 23.76
C VAL A 217 -5.23 -6.31 24.10
N GLU A 218 -3.95 -6.46 23.75
CA GLU A 218 -2.94 -5.41 23.94
C GLU A 218 -3.28 -4.18 23.08
N ILE A 219 -3.00 -2.99 23.62
CA ILE A 219 -3.20 -1.72 22.92
C ILE A 219 -2.04 -1.49 21.96
N ASP A 220 -2.36 -1.33 20.69
CA ASP A 220 -1.43 -0.93 19.65
C ASP A 220 -2.13 -0.04 18.61
N SER A 221 -1.39 0.35 17.57
CA SER A 221 -1.89 1.22 16.50
C SER A 221 -3.01 0.60 15.64
N ILE A 222 -3.35 -0.68 15.84
CA ILE A 222 -4.44 -1.39 15.17
C ILE A 222 -5.64 -1.53 16.11
N SER A 223 -5.43 -2.05 17.33
CA SER A 223 -6.50 -2.38 18.28
C SER A 223 -7.18 -1.13 18.86
N LEU A 224 -6.41 -0.09 19.15
CA LEU A 224 -6.91 1.16 19.74
C LEU A 224 -7.94 1.89 18.86
N PRO A 225 -7.63 2.30 17.61
CA PRO A 225 -8.59 3.03 16.79
C PRO A 225 -9.85 2.21 16.48
N ARG A 226 -9.74 0.88 16.41
CA ARG A 226 -10.89 -0.01 16.22
C ARG A 226 -11.83 0.01 17.42
N TYR A 227 -11.27 -0.12 18.62
CA TYR A 227 -12.04 -0.05 19.86
C TYR A 227 -12.75 1.30 20.00
N VAL A 228 -12.02 2.41 19.84
CA VAL A 228 -12.59 3.75 19.98
C VAL A 228 -13.67 4.01 18.94
N ARG A 229 -13.47 3.60 17.68
CA ARG A 229 -14.49 3.71 16.63
C ARG A 229 -15.76 2.97 16.98
N LYS A 230 -15.65 1.71 17.41
CA LYS A 230 -16.81 0.92 17.85
C LYS A 230 -17.53 1.58 19.02
N TRP A 231 -16.79 2.04 20.03
CA TRP A 231 -17.37 2.76 21.16
C TRP A 231 -18.11 4.03 20.72
N CYS A 232 -17.54 4.81 19.80
CA CYS A 232 -18.18 6.00 19.23
C CYS A 232 -19.47 5.66 18.46
N GLU A 233 -19.45 4.61 17.61
CA GLU A 233 -20.61 4.13 16.86
C GLU A 233 -21.74 3.69 17.80
N GLU A 234 -21.43 2.92 18.84
CA GLU A 234 -22.42 2.45 19.85
C GLU A 234 -23.03 3.62 20.65
N ASN A 235 -22.29 4.71 20.81
CA ASN A 235 -22.73 5.90 21.57
C ASN A 235 -23.29 7.03 20.69
N GLY A 236 -23.28 6.87 19.36
CA GLY A 236 -23.74 7.87 18.40
C GLY A 236 -22.90 9.14 18.42
N ILE A 237 -21.57 8.99 18.50
CA ILE A 237 -20.59 10.08 18.51
C ILE A 237 -19.79 10.02 17.21
N GLU A 238 -19.65 11.16 16.54
CA GLU A 238 -18.80 11.33 15.37
C GLU A 238 -17.54 12.08 15.78
N ILE A 239 -16.37 11.53 15.48
CA ILE A 239 -15.05 12.15 15.70
C ILE A 239 -14.12 11.87 14.53
N ASP A 240 -13.07 12.67 14.44
CA ASP A 240 -12.00 12.46 13.47
C ASP A 240 -11.03 11.34 13.90
N PHE A 241 -10.60 10.53 12.92
CA PHE A 241 -9.59 9.48 13.09
C PHE A 241 -8.37 9.77 12.21
N PRO A 242 -7.50 10.73 12.59
CA PRO A 242 -6.23 10.92 11.93
C PRO A 242 -5.39 9.64 11.95
N THR A 243 -4.74 9.33 10.83
CA THR A 243 -3.96 8.10 10.65
C THR A 243 -2.49 8.23 11.07
N TYR A 244 -2.06 9.42 11.50
CA TYR A 244 -0.69 9.74 11.88
C TYR A 244 -0.53 9.79 13.41
N HIS A 245 0.68 9.49 13.91
CA HIS A 245 1.08 9.63 15.33
C HIS A 245 0.28 8.81 16.36
N LEU A 246 -0.45 7.76 15.96
CA LEU A 246 -1.16 6.88 16.90
C LEU A 246 -0.22 6.19 17.91
N ASP A 247 1.03 5.98 17.53
CA ASP A 247 2.08 5.44 18.40
C ASP A 247 2.37 6.34 19.62
N GLU A 248 2.23 7.67 19.47
CA GLU A 248 2.36 8.60 20.59
C GLU A 248 1.21 8.41 21.59
N LEU A 249 -0.02 8.26 21.10
CA LEU A 249 -1.19 8.01 21.96
C LEU A 249 -1.09 6.65 22.68
N VAL A 250 -0.61 5.62 21.99
CA VAL A 250 -0.32 4.31 22.60
C VAL A 250 0.76 4.45 23.68
N LYS A 251 1.82 5.24 23.43
CA LYS A 251 2.85 5.53 24.44
C LYS A 251 2.26 6.26 25.65
N GLU A 252 1.38 7.25 25.45
CA GLU A 252 0.69 7.96 26.54
C GLU A 252 -0.15 6.99 27.39
N LEU A 253 -0.91 6.08 26.77
CA LEU A 253 -1.68 5.04 27.46
C LEU A 253 -0.77 4.12 28.29
N HIS A 254 0.35 3.68 27.73
CA HIS A 254 1.32 2.85 28.44
C HIS A 254 1.98 3.58 29.61
N GLN A 255 2.33 4.87 29.44
CA GLN A 255 2.85 5.72 30.51
C GLN A 255 1.81 5.96 31.62
N PHE A 256 0.54 6.09 31.24
CA PHE A 256 -0.57 6.15 32.17
C PHE A 256 -0.75 4.80 32.89
N GLY A 257 -0.35 3.68 32.27
CA GLY A 257 -0.40 2.32 32.81
C GLY A 257 -1.64 1.54 32.39
N ILE A 258 -2.14 1.83 31.19
CA ILE A 258 -3.18 1.08 30.48
C ILE A 258 -2.48 0.34 29.33
N HIS A 259 -2.51 -0.98 29.34
CA HIS A 259 -1.86 -1.84 28.34
C HIS A 259 -2.85 -2.68 27.53
N THR A 260 -4.08 -2.85 28.02
CA THR A 260 -5.12 -3.66 27.36
C THR A 260 -6.41 -2.88 27.12
N LEU A 261 -7.21 -3.29 26.14
CA LEU A 261 -8.52 -2.70 25.87
C LEU A 261 -9.46 -2.83 27.09
N ALA A 262 -9.34 -3.89 27.89
CA ALA A 262 -10.12 -4.09 29.10
C ALA A 262 -9.76 -3.09 30.22
N GLU A 263 -8.52 -2.60 30.23
CA GLU A 263 -8.10 -1.52 31.12
C GLU A 263 -8.58 -0.16 30.61
N LEU A 264 -8.55 0.04 29.29
CA LEU A 264 -9.07 1.26 28.66
C LEU A 264 -10.59 1.42 28.88
N ASP A 265 -11.36 0.35 28.69
CA ASP A 265 -12.81 0.34 28.91
C ASP A 265 -13.20 0.79 30.33
N LYS A 266 -12.41 0.38 31.34
CA LYS A 266 -12.63 0.75 32.74
C LYS A 266 -12.38 2.23 33.05
N VAL A 267 -11.60 2.93 32.22
CA VAL A 267 -11.33 4.36 32.43
C VAL A 267 -12.31 5.26 31.68
N VAL A 268 -13.15 4.72 30.79
CA VAL A 268 -14.19 5.49 30.11
C VAL A 268 -15.20 6.03 31.13
N PRO A 269 -15.38 7.37 31.24
CA PRO A 269 -16.32 7.91 32.20
C PRO A 269 -17.77 7.56 31.81
N PRO A 270 -18.61 7.04 32.73
CA PRO A 270 -19.96 6.54 32.38
C PRO A 270 -20.88 7.56 31.71
N THR A 271 -20.75 8.83 32.04
CA THR A 271 -21.56 9.93 31.48
C THR A 271 -20.84 10.69 30.36
N TYR A 272 -19.66 10.22 29.92
CA TYR A 272 -18.86 10.92 28.90
C TYR A 272 -19.66 11.13 27.61
N ALA A 273 -20.29 10.08 27.10
CA ALA A 273 -21.05 10.16 25.85
C ALA A 273 -22.22 11.15 25.91
N GLU A 274 -22.92 11.22 27.05
CA GLU A 274 -24.03 12.15 27.25
C GLU A 274 -23.55 13.60 27.29
N VAL A 275 -22.45 13.87 28.02
CA VAL A 275 -21.86 15.20 28.11
C VAL A 275 -21.30 15.64 26.75
N PHE A 276 -20.54 14.78 26.08
CA PHE A 276 -19.97 15.04 24.75
C PHE A 276 -21.03 15.52 23.76
N LYS A 277 -22.17 14.80 23.68
CA LYS A 277 -23.29 15.16 22.81
C LYS A 277 -24.03 16.43 23.25
N ARG A 278 -24.18 16.65 24.56
CA ARG A 278 -24.89 17.83 25.09
C ARG A 278 -24.14 19.11 24.79
N GLU A 279 -22.83 19.10 25.00
CA GLU A 279 -21.95 20.26 24.74
C GLU A 279 -21.58 20.38 23.25
N LYS A 280 -22.02 19.44 22.40
CA LYS A 280 -21.64 19.37 20.97
C LYS A 280 -20.13 19.44 20.76
N HIS A 281 -19.40 18.75 21.64
CA HIS A 281 -17.95 18.75 21.61
C HIS A 281 -17.45 18.18 20.28
N ASP A 282 -16.49 18.84 19.66
CA ASP A 282 -15.81 18.36 18.46
C ASP A 282 -14.41 17.88 18.84
N SER A 283 -14.02 16.70 18.36
CA SER A 283 -12.80 16.06 18.80
C SER A 283 -12.31 15.01 17.82
N ASN A 284 -11.15 14.45 18.12
CA ASN A 284 -10.56 13.32 17.42
C ASN A 284 -10.21 12.20 18.41
N ILE A 285 -9.70 11.08 17.89
CA ILE A 285 -9.27 9.95 18.73
C ILE A 285 -8.31 10.34 19.87
N PHE A 286 -7.38 11.26 19.62
CA PHE A 286 -6.44 11.72 20.66
C PHE A 286 -7.18 12.46 21.77
N GLY A 287 -8.04 13.42 21.40
CA GLY A 287 -8.83 14.19 22.36
C GLY A 287 -9.71 13.28 23.21
N VAL A 288 -10.52 12.42 22.59
CA VAL A 288 -11.43 11.51 23.30
C VAL A 288 -10.70 10.59 24.27
N VAL A 289 -9.62 9.93 23.83
CA VAL A 289 -8.87 9.00 24.69
C VAL A 289 -8.13 9.74 25.82
N ARG A 290 -7.60 10.94 25.54
CA ARG A 290 -6.99 11.79 26.57
C ARG A 290 -8.02 12.27 27.59
N ASP A 291 -9.21 12.67 27.15
CA ASP A 291 -10.30 13.05 28.04
C ASP A 291 -10.65 11.92 28.99
N TRP A 292 -10.75 10.68 28.49
CA TRP A 292 -11.00 9.51 29.34
C TRP A 292 -9.95 9.37 30.42
N MET A 293 -8.65 9.45 30.06
CA MET A 293 -7.56 9.36 31.05
C MET A 293 -7.56 10.52 32.04
N LEU A 294 -7.79 11.76 31.58
CA LEU A 294 -7.79 12.96 32.41
C LEU A 294 -8.97 12.98 33.38
N ILE A 295 -10.17 12.66 32.90
CA ILE A 295 -11.36 12.56 33.75
C ILE A 295 -11.20 11.44 34.78
N HIS A 296 -10.56 10.33 34.39
CA HIS A 296 -10.33 9.21 35.30
C HIS A 296 -9.33 9.54 36.41
N ASP A 297 -8.14 10.05 36.06
CA ASP A 297 -7.10 10.42 37.03
C ASP A 297 -6.05 11.38 36.42
N TRP A 298 -6.42 12.66 36.29
CA TRP A 298 -5.52 13.69 35.77
C TRP A 298 -4.22 13.85 36.58
N LYS A 299 -4.23 13.53 37.89
CA LYS A 299 -3.04 13.65 38.75
C LYS A 299 -2.01 12.59 38.39
N ARG A 300 -2.47 11.37 38.15
CA ARG A 300 -1.63 10.29 37.60
C ARG A 300 -1.13 10.65 36.20
N PHE A 301 -2.00 11.21 35.36
CA PHE A 301 -1.62 11.67 34.02
C PHE A 301 -0.49 12.69 34.09
N ALA A 302 -0.67 13.78 34.83
CA ALA A 302 0.32 14.85 34.96
C ALA A 302 1.68 14.37 35.52
N LYS A 303 1.68 13.31 36.33
CA LYS A 303 2.90 12.77 36.94
C LYS A 303 3.66 11.84 36.01
N ASN A 304 2.96 10.99 35.26
CA ASN A 304 3.56 9.83 34.58
C ASN A 304 3.63 9.97 33.07
N VAL A 305 2.79 10.82 32.46
CA VAL A 305 2.68 10.97 31.01
C VAL A 305 3.47 12.19 30.56
N GLU A 306 4.42 11.97 29.65
CA GLU A 306 5.15 13.06 29.00
C GLU A 306 4.23 13.76 27.99
N ARG A 307 4.13 15.08 28.04
CA ARG A 307 3.25 15.87 27.15
C ARG A 307 3.99 17.06 26.55
N ASN A 308 3.68 17.36 25.28
CA ASN A 308 4.11 18.56 24.55
C ASN A 308 2.90 19.43 24.12
N TRP A 309 1.71 19.14 24.63
CA TRP A 309 0.45 19.80 24.33
C TRP A 309 -0.21 20.30 25.63
N CYS A 310 -1.16 21.22 25.49
CA CYS A 310 -2.01 21.72 26.57
C CYS A 310 -3.49 21.56 26.22
N VAL A 311 -4.37 21.62 27.21
CA VAL A 311 -5.81 21.62 26.98
C VAL A 311 -6.20 23.04 26.57
N SER A 312 -6.76 23.20 25.37
CA SER A 312 -7.27 24.49 24.91
C SER A 312 -8.42 24.94 25.81
N TYR A 313 -8.38 26.20 26.24
CA TYR A 313 -9.37 26.75 27.16
C TYR A 313 -10.25 27.78 26.45
N GLU A 314 -11.52 27.43 26.26
CA GLU A 314 -12.60 28.37 25.99
C GLU A 314 -13.62 28.24 27.13
N GLU A 315 -13.87 29.33 27.87
CA GLU A 315 -14.66 29.36 29.11
C GLU A 315 -16.07 28.78 28.98
N GLU A 316 -16.65 28.79 27.78
CA GLU A 316 -18.03 28.38 27.51
C GLU A 316 -18.17 26.93 27.01
N GLU A 317 -17.07 26.23 26.68
CA GLU A 317 -17.10 24.92 26.00
C GLU A 317 -16.29 23.81 26.72
N ASN A 318 -15.84 24.05 27.95
CA ASN A 318 -14.93 23.13 28.63
C ASN A 318 -15.66 21.93 29.28
N LEU A 319 -15.58 20.79 28.59
CA LEU A 319 -16.17 19.49 28.97
C LEU A 319 -15.80 19.03 30.40
N PHE A 320 -14.62 19.39 30.91
CA PHE A 320 -14.12 18.93 32.22
C PHE A 320 -14.91 19.50 33.42
N HIS A 321 -15.62 20.64 33.28
CA HIS A 321 -16.47 21.19 34.34
C HIS A 321 -17.61 20.26 34.76
N HIS A 322 -18.01 19.33 33.89
CA HIS A 322 -19.04 18.35 34.20
C HIS A 322 -18.54 17.16 35.01
N PHE A 323 -17.22 16.98 35.10
CA PHE A 323 -16.60 15.81 35.74
C PHE A 323 -15.87 16.15 37.04
N PHE A 324 -15.43 17.40 37.21
CA PHE A 324 -14.71 17.84 38.40
C PHE A 324 -15.53 18.78 39.28
N SER A 325 -15.30 18.72 40.59
CA SER A 325 -15.81 19.76 41.50
C SER A 325 -15.12 21.10 41.22
N ALA A 326 -15.76 22.24 41.51
CA ALA A 326 -15.15 23.56 41.25
C ALA A 326 -13.73 23.74 41.84
N PRO A 327 -13.43 23.28 43.08
CA PRO A 327 -12.06 23.33 43.61
C PRO A 327 -11.08 22.43 42.86
N GLU A 328 -11.51 21.23 42.47
CA GLU A 328 -10.68 20.27 41.73
C GLU A 328 -10.42 20.73 40.30
N PHE A 329 -11.43 21.31 39.66
CA PHE A 329 -11.32 21.91 38.33
C PHE A 329 -10.28 23.04 38.33
N ALA A 330 -10.28 23.91 39.36
CA ALA A 330 -9.27 24.97 39.47
C ALA A 330 -7.84 24.41 39.61
N GLU A 331 -7.67 23.31 40.37
CA GLU A 331 -6.40 22.61 40.50
C GLU A 331 -5.97 22.02 39.14
N PHE A 332 -6.87 21.31 38.47
CA PHE A 332 -6.65 20.74 37.13
C PHE A 332 -6.24 21.81 36.11
N HIS A 333 -7.00 22.92 36.05
CA HIS A 333 -6.76 24.03 35.15
C HIS A 333 -5.36 24.61 35.33
N SER A 334 -4.91 24.82 36.59
CA SER A 334 -3.56 25.34 36.88
C SER A 334 -2.43 24.44 36.36
N VAL A 335 -2.70 23.15 36.15
CA VAL A 335 -1.70 22.16 35.70
C VAL A 335 -1.74 21.97 34.19
N PHE A 336 -2.91 22.03 33.55
CA PHE A 336 -3.07 21.71 32.12
C PHE A 336 -3.37 22.91 31.22
N CYS A 337 -3.69 24.07 31.80
CA CYS A 337 -3.99 25.33 31.11
C CYS A 337 -3.21 26.51 31.76
N PRO A 338 -1.87 26.54 31.68
CA PRO A 338 -1.10 27.66 32.23
C PRO A 338 -1.38 28.96 31.45
N GLU A 339 -1.47 30.10 32.15
CA GLU A 339 -1.81 31.43 31.60
C GLU A 339 -0.83 31.99 30.54
N GLU A 340 0.22 31.26 30.17
CA GLU A 340 1.19 31.66 29.15
C GLU A 340 1.13 30.74 27.92
N VAL A 341 0.13 30.98 27.06
CA VAL A 341 0.33 30.84 25.61
C VAL A 341 0.04 32.23 25.05
N VAL A 342 1.05 33.10 25.13
CA VAL A 342 1.10 34.30 24.29
C VAL A 342 1.22 33.80 22.86
N ASP A 343 0.36 34.29 21.98
CA ASP A 343 0.45 34.17 20.53
C ASP A 343 1.90 34.44 20.05
N GLU A 344 2.72 33.40 19.94
CA GLU A 344 3.85 33.42 19.02
C GLU A 344 3.31 32.97 17.68
N GLU A 345 3.04 33.98 16.86
CA GLU A 345 2.78 33.91 15.42
C GLU A 345 3.37 32.65 14.79
N PHE A 346 2.51 31.80 14.22
CA PHE A 346 2.92 30.86 13.19
C PHE A 346 3.48 31.70 12.03
N GLY A 347 4.80 31.90 12.07
CA GLY A 347 5.57 32.41 10.95
C GLY A 347 5.34 31.51 9.75
N ASP A 348 4.71 32.10 8.75
CA ASP A 348 4.65 31.63 7.37
C ASP A 348 6.07 31.38 6.86
N GLU A 349 6.58 30.16 7.02
CA GLU A 349 7.69 29.66 6.21
C GLU A 349 7.13 28.79 5.09
N SER A 350 6.69 29.49 4.05
CA SER A 350 6.73 29.02 2.68
C SER A 350 8.12 28.46 2.36
N HIS A 351 8.23 27.15 2.13
CA HIS A 351 9.39 26.57 1.45
C HIS A 351 9.11 26.48 -0.05
N GLU A 352 10.00 27.14 -0.81
CA GLU A 352 10.20 27.04 -2.26
C GLU A 352 10.47 25.62 -2.76
#